data_AF-A0A2S4PTG6-F1
#
_entry.id   AF-A0A2S4PTG6-F1
#
_cell.length_a   1.000
_cell.length_b   1.000
_cell.length_c   1.000
_cell.angle_alpha   90.00
_cell.angle_beta   90.00
_cell.angle_gamma   90.00
#
_symmetry.space_group_name_H-M   'P 1'
#
loop_
_entity.id
_entity.type
_entity.pdbx_description
1 polymer ?
#
loop_
_entity_poly.entity_id
_entity_poly.type
_entity_poly.pdbx_seq_one_letter_code
_entity_poly.pdbx_strand_id
1 'polypeptide(L)'
;MSSWSTVVRNGFKKTKAVKSPVSQKTKQTQPKSSGHQPNYGLVNNKMPNPTQQTTKPQDKRLFICLSNEHDWRKLSPADILEIIVIKLSVSPSAIGTIKSVRSGFALSPCTNEAREAFLNAAIRLSPFGAKLESATNWTSVLIPTVP
;
A
#
# COMPACT_ATOMS: atom_id res chain seq x y z
N MET A 1 -9.51 35.22 3.56
CA MET A 1 -10.17 34.00 3.04
C MET A 1 -10.35 34.19 1.55
N SER A 2 -9.70 33.38 0.71
CA SER A 2 -9.75 33.54 -0.74
C SER A 2 -9.87 32.17 -1.40
N SER A 3 -11.08 31.85 -1.87
CA SER A 3 -11.39 30.59 -2.55
C SER A 3 -10.79 30.58 -3.95
N TRP A 4 -10.18 29.45 -4.34
CA TRP A 4 -9.78 29.19 -5.72
C TRP A 4 -10.27 27.80 -6.13
N SER A 5 -11.11 27.76 -7.16
CA SER A 5 -11.53 26.54 -7.84
C SER A 5 -11.71 26.87 -9.31
N THR A 6 -11.07 26.10 -10.18
CA THR A 6 -11.24 26.23 -11.64
C THR A 6 -11.45 24.83 -12.21
N VAL A 7 -12.64 24.61 -12.77
CA VAL A 7 -13.03 23.40 -13.49
C VAL A 7 -12.94 23.68 -14.98
N VAL A 8 -12.27 22.82 -15.74
CA VAL A 8 -12.28 22.85 -17.21
C VAL A 8 -12.72 21.48 -17.73
N ARG A 9 -13.57 21.48 -18.77
CA ARG A 9 -14.40 20.32 -19.15
C ARG A 9 -13.81 19.54 -20.33
N ASN A 10 -13.95 18.22 -20.27
CA ASN A 10 -13.52 17.27 -21.30
C ASN A 10 -14.43 17.27 -22.55
N GLY A 11 -13.87 17.00 -23.73
CA GLY A 11 -14.64 16.41 -24.83
C GLY A 11 -14.11 16.65 -26.24
N PHE A 12 -13.64 15.58 -26.91
CA PHE A 12 -13.70 15.47 -28.38
C PHE A 12 -13.94 14.01 -28.80
N LYS A 13 -14.88 13.79 -29.72
CA LYS A 13 -15.18 12.49 -30.37
C LYS A 13 -15.45 12.71 -31.85
N LYS A 14 -14.93 11.84 -32.74
CA LYS A 14 -15.46 11.58 -34.10
C LYS A 14 -15.12 10.16 -34.57
N THR A 15 -15.85 9.70 -35.60
CA THR A 15 -15.90 8.32 -36.11
C THR A 15 -16.00 8.28 -37.64
N LYS A 16 -15.44 7.24 -38.29
CA LYS A 16 -15.97 6.48 -39.47
C LYS A 16 -14.91 5.48 -40.00
N ALA A 17 -15.28 4.53 -40.85
CA ALA A 17 -14.42 3.47 -41.44
C ALA A 17 -15.03 3.00 -42.80
N VAL A 18 -14.54 2.01 -43.60
CA VAL A 18 -13.59 0.88 -43.40
C VAL A 18 -13.12 0.32 -44.79
N LYS A 19 -12.23 -0.70 -44.80
CA LYS A 19 -11.67 -1.54 -45.91
C LYS A 19 -10.33 -1.13 -46.55
N SER A 20 -9.52 -2.16 -46.82
CA SER A 20 -8.12 -2.22 -47.30
C SER A 20 -8.07 -2.80 -48.75
N PRO A 21 -6.93 -3.11 -49.42
CA PRO A 21 -5.51 -3.11 -48.97
C PRO A 21 -4.42 -2.63 -49.99
N VAL A 22 -3.17 -2.50 -49.50
CA VAL A 22 -1.92 -3.18 -49.98
C VAL A 22 -0.63 -2.32 -50.04
N SER A 23 0.46 -2.90 -49.51
CA SER A 23 1.91 -2.65 -49.72
C SER A 23 2.64 -1.32 -49.41
N GLN A 24 3.45 -1.42 -48.33
CA GLN A 24 4.90 -1.11 -48.22
C GLN A 24 5.46 0.27 -47.75
N LYS A 25 6.41 0.14 -46.80
CA LYS A 25 7.57 0.99 -46.39
C LYS A 25 7.43 2.16 -45.37
N THR A 26 8.12 1.94 -44.25
CA THR A 26 8.96 2.85 -43.42
C THR A 26 8.39 3.90 -42.44
N LYS A 27 8.91 3.79 -41.19
CA LYS A 27 9.11 4.78 -40.10
C LYS A 27 7.91 5.27 -39.22
N GLN A 28 8.15 5.11 -37.91
CA GLN A 28 7.77 5.96 -36.75
C GLN A 28 6.29 6.15 -36.28
N THR A 29 6.19 6.25 -34.94
CA THR A 29 5.14 6.89 -34.10
C THR A 29 3.95 6.03 -33.59
N GLN A 30 3.60 6.26 -32.31
CA GLN A 30 2.57 5.62 -31.47
C GLN A 30 1.13 6.18 -31.77
N PRO A 31 0.07 5.92 -30.96
CA PRO A 31 -0.29 4.76 -30.12
C PRO A 31 -1.68 4.17 -30.48
N LYS A 32 -2.05 2.99 -29.97
CA LYS A 32 -3.42 2.45 -30.06
C LYS A 32 -4.14 2.40 -28.71
N SER A 33 -5.27 3.09 -28.63
CA SER A 33 -6.22 3.02 -27.51
C SER A 33 -7.14 1.80 -27.66
N SER A 34 -7.27 1.01 -26.60
CA SER A 34 -8.27 -0.05 -26.43
C SER A 34 -8.84 0.06 -25.02
N GLY A 35 -10.13 0.34 -24.89
CA GLY A 35 -10.78 0.51 -23.59
C GLY A 35 -11.08 -0.83 -22.93
N HIS A 36 -10.41 -1.12 -21.81
CA HIS A 36 -10.74 -2.27 -20.97
C HIS A 36 -11.66 -1.83 -19.83
N GLN A 37 -12.95 -2.16 -19.95
CA GLN A 37 -13.88 -2.22 -18.83
C GLN A 37 -13.51 -3.43 -17.95
N PRO A 38 -13.19 -3.27 -16.65
CA PRO A 38 -13.13 -4.39 -15.73
C PRO A 38 -14.56 -4.88 -15.46
N ASN A 39 -14.95 -5.97 -16.12
CA ASN A 39 -16.21 -6.65 -15.88
C ASN A 39 -16.29 -7.13 -14.41
N TYR A 40 -17.33 -6.71 -13.68
CA TYR A 40 -17.65 -7.21 -12.34
C TYR A 40 -18.27 -8.62 -12.43
N GLY A 41 -17.48 -9.58 -12.92
CA GLY A 41 -17.87 -10.97 -13.04
C GLY A 41 -17.92 -11.67 -11.69
N LEU A 42 -19.09 -11.68 -11.05
CA LEU A 42 -19.40 -12.62 -9.98
C LEU A 42 -19.38 -14.04 -10.56
N VAL A 43 -18.38 -14.86 -10.18
CA VAL A 43 -18.35 -16.28 -10.57
C VAL A 43 -17.90 -17.19 -9.42
N ASN A 44 -18.93 -17.76 -8.77
CA ASN A 44 -19.06 -19.14 -8.32
C ASN A 44 -17.93 -19.80 -7.48
N ASN A 45 -18.22 -19.86 -6.19
CA ASN A 45 -17.92 -20.93 -5.22
C ASN A 45 -17.18 -22.18 -5.75
N LYS A 46 -15.94 -22.37 -5.27
CA LYS A 46 -15.44 -23.70 -4.85
C LYS A 46 -14.78 -23.57 -3.48
N MET A 47 -15.38 -24.23 -2.49
CA MET A 47 -14.81 -24.38 -1.14
C MET A 47 -13.68 -25.42 -1.18
N PRO A 48 -12.44 -25.10 -0.79
CA PRO A 48 -11.41 -26.10 -0.52
C PRO A 48 -11.66 -26.78 0.83
N ASN A 49 -11.50 -28.10 0.88
CA ASN A 49 -11.71 -28.93 2.08
C ASN A 49 -10.63 -28.64 3.15
N PRO A 50 -10.91 -28.70 4.46
CA PRO A 50 -10.01 -28.19 5.50
C PRO A 50 -8.99 -29.24 5.98
N THR A 51 -8.07 -29.66 5.10
CA THR A 51 -6.91 -30.51 5.47
C THR A 51 -5.61 -30.04 4.83
N GLN A 52 -5.24 -28.79 5.11
CA GLN A 52 -3.88 -28.31 4.94
C GLN A 52 -3.58 -27.31 6.06
N GLN A 53 -2.48 -27.51 6.80
CA GLN A 53 -1.89 -26.46 7.63
C GLN A 53 -1.34 -25.39 6.69
N THR A 54 -2.26 -24.56 6.17
CA THR A 54 -1.93 -23.42 5.33
C THR A 54 -1.26 -22.40 6.23
N THR A 55 0.06 -22.30 6.12
CA THR A 55 0.84 -21.23 6.74
C THR A 55 0.22 -19.91 6.31
N LYS A 56 -0.56 -19.29 7.21
CA LYS A 56 -1.27 -18.04 6.91
C LYS A 56 -0.22 -17.03 6.44
N PRO A 57 -0.45 -16.31 5.31
CA PRO A 57 0.54 -15.36 4.80
C PRO A 57 0.88 -14.36 5.92
N GLN A 58 2.14 -14.39 6.36
CA GLN A 58 2.60 -13.55 7.45
C GLN A 58 2.46 -12.09 7.06
N ASP A 59 1.88 -11.28 7.94
CA ASP A 59 1.77 -9.85 7.72
C ASP A 59 3.18 -9.22 7.69
N LYS A 60 3.49 -8.56 6.58
CA LYS A 60 4.81 -7.97 6.32
C LYS A 60 4.93 -6.53 6.83
N ARG A 61 3.85 -5.96 7.36
CA ARG A 61 3.82 -4.60 7.90
C ARG A 61 4.68 -4.48 9.15
N LEU A 62 5.18 -3.28 9.37
CA LEU A 62 5.81 -2.86 10.61
C LEU A 62 4.92 -1.80 11.27
N PHE A 63 4.98 -1.71 12.60
CA PHE A 63 4.19 -0.80 13.41
C PHE A 63 5.10 0.13 14.19
N ILE A 64 4.84 1.43 14.10
CA ILE A 64 5.40 2.44 14.99
C ILE A 64 4.41 2.59 16.13
N CYS A 65 4.73 1.94 17.25
CA CYS A 65 4.00 1.99 18.49
C CYS A 65 4.39 3.26 19.26
N LEU A 66 3.38 4.04 19.63
CA LEU A 66 3.50 5.34 20.30
C LEU A 66 2.63 5.36 21.57
N SER A 67 3.11 5.97 22.65
CA SER A 67 2.30 6.26 23.85
C SER A 67 1.06 7.10 23.51
N ASN A 68 0.00 7.03 24.31
CA ASN A 68 -1.31 7.61 23.96
C ASN A 68 -1.29 9.14 23.77
N GLU A 69 -0.45 9.84 24.54
CA GLU A 69 -0.29 11.30 24.52
C GLU A 69 0.79 11.79 23.52
N HIS A 70 1.46 10.88 22.82
CA HIS A 70 2.63 11.19 21.99
C HIS A 70 2.29 12.11 20.82
N ASP A 71 3.00 13.24 20.65
CA ASP A 71 2.65 14.29 19.68
C ASP A 71 2.57 13.81 18.23
N TRP A 72 3.39 12.82 17.85
CA TRP A 72 3.33 12.20 16.52
C TRP A 72 1.93 11.61 16.18
N ARG A 73 1.08 11.28 17.16
CA ARG A 73 -0.31 10.85 16.90
C ARG A 73 -1.20 11.94 16.30
N LYS A 74 -0.82 13.22 16.45
CA LYS A 74 -1.52 14.39 15.89
C LYS A 74 -1.06 14.72 14.46
N LEU A 75 0.05 14.14 14.01
CA LEU A 75 0.65 14.39 12.70
C LEU A 75 -0.04 13.59 11.60
N SER A 76 0.04 14.08 10.36
CA SER A 76 -0.46 13.33 9.22
C SER A 76 0.46 12.15 8.88
N PRO A 77 -0.02 11.12 8.16
CA PRO A 77 0.84 10.04 7.69
C PRO A 77 2.00 10.53 6.78
N ALA A 78 1.87 11.70 6.14
CA ALA A 78 2.93 12.29 5.31
C ALA A 78 4.06 12.88 6.16
N ASP A 79 3.74 13.67 7.19
CA ASP A 79 4.74 14.26 8.10
C ASP A 79 5.51 13.15 8.84
N ILE A 80 4.80 12.08 9.21
CA ILE A 80 5.41 10.91 9.85
C ILE A 80 6.34 10.18 8.88
N LEU A 81 6.00 10.07 7.60
CA LEU A 81 6.89 9.49 6.59
C LEU A 81 8.21 10.27 6.49
N GLU A 82 8.16 11.60 6.48
CA GLU A 82 9.35 12.46 6.49
C GLU A 82 10.19 12.26 7.76
N ILE A 83 9.56 12.26 8.94
CA ILE A 83 10.23 11.99 10.21
C ILE A 83 10.93 10.63 10.21
N ILE A 84 10.26 9.56 9.74
CA ILE A 84 10.85 8.21 9.66
C ILE A 84 12.06 8.20 8.73
N VAL A 85 11.93 8.79 7.53
CA VAL A 85 13.00 8.90 6.52
C VAL A 85 14.24 9.54 7.14
N ILE A 86 14.07 10.67 7.84
CA ILE A 86 15.18 11.40 8.48
C ILE A 86 15.77 10.60 9.64
N LYS A 87 14.94 10.15 10.60
CA LYS A 87 15.42 9.50 11.85
C LYS A 87 16.06 8.13 11.60
N LEU A 88 15.54 7.36 10.65
CA LEU A 88 16.10 6.07 10.27
C LEU A 88 17.18 6.17 9.18
N SER A 89 17.29 7.32 8.51
CA SER A 89 18.18 7.55 7.35
C SER A 89 17.94 6.54 6.23
N VAL A 90 16.68 6.34 5.87
CA VAL A 90 16.20 5.40 4.84
C VAL A 90 15.65 6.17 3.64
N SER A 91 15.65 5.56 2.45
CA SER A 91 15.01 6.17 1.28
C SER A 91 13.48 6.28 1.48
N PRO A 92 12.83 7.39 1.10
CA PRO A 92 11.37 7.47 1.03
C PRO A 92 10.75 6.34 0.19
N SER A 93 11.42 5.93 -0.89
CA SER A 93 10.95 4.84 -1.78
C SER A 93 10.99 3.44 -1.15
N ALA A 94 11.62 3.29 0.03
CA ALA A 94 11.59 2.05 0.80
C ALA A 94 10.22 1.85 1.50
N ILE A 95 9.42 2.91 1.66
CA ILE A 95 8.09 2.90 2.27
C ILE A 95 7.04 2.88 1.15
N GLY A 96 6.25 1.80 1.08
CA GLY A 96 5.20 1.67 0.07
C GLY A 96 3.89 2.32 0.49
N THR A 97 3.46 2.11 1.74
CA THR A 97 2.31 2.79 2.32
C THR A 97 2.51 3.04 3.81
N ILE A 98 1.88 4.10 4.32
CA ILE A 98 1.77 4.39 5.75
C ILE A 98 0.32 4.74 6.09
N LYS A 99 -0.18 4.24 7.23
CA LYS A 99 -1.55 4.47 7.71
C LYS A 99 -1.54 4.73 9.22
N SER A 100 -2.35 5.67 9.68
CA SER A 100 -2.61 5.84 11.11
C SER A 100 -3.40 4.64 11.65
N VAL A 101 -3.08 4.20 12.87
CA VAL A 101 -3.73 3.11 13.60
C VAL A 101 -3.84 3.47 15.09
N ARG A 102 -4.66 2.75 15.86
CA ARG A 102 -4.91 3.04 17.30
C ARG A 102 -3.63 3.09 18.16
N SER A 103 -2.60 2.30 17.81
CA SER A 103 -1.31 2.26 18.50
C SER A 103 -0.27 3.29 18.01
N GLY A 104 -0.54 4.01 16.91
CA GLY A 104 0.43 4.89 16.24
C GLY A 104 0.30 4.78 14.73
N PHE A 105 1.30 4.22 14.04
CA PHE A 105 1.30 4.10 12.57
C PHE A 105 1.67 2.69 12.10
N ALA A 106 1.03 2.23 11.02
CA ALA A 106 1.38 0.99 10.33
C ALA A 106 2.03 1.36 8.99
N LEU A 107 3.23 0.84 8.72
CA LEU A 107 3.93 0.99 7.45
C LEU A 107 4.06 -0.35 6.72
N SER A 108 4.01 -0.30 5.41
CA SER A 108 4.33 -1.41 4.52
C SER A 108 5.64 -1.09 3.80
N PRO A 109 6.76 -1.76 4.12
CA PRO A 109 7.98 -1.70 3.32
C PRO A 109 7.73 -2.18 1.88
N CYS A 110 8.46 -1.62 0.92
CA CYS A 110 8.36 -2.03 -0.50
C CYS A 110 9.00 -3.41 -0.77
N THR A 111 10.06 -3.76 -0.02
CA THR A 111 10.82 -4.99 -0.19
C THR A 111 11.15 -5.62 1.18
N ASN A 112 11.54 -6.89 1.18
CA ASN A 112 12.04 -7.53 2.40
C ASN A 112 13.36 -6.88 2.88
N GLU A 113 14.25 -6.49 1.96
CA GLU A 113 15.48 -5.75 2.28
C GLU A 113 15.19 -4.43 3.01
N ALA A 114 14.22 -3.65 2.51
CA ALA A 114 13.75 -2.45 3.18
C ALA A 114 13.23 -2.78 4.59
N ARG A 115 12.43 -3.84 4.75
CA ARG A 115 11.90 -4.30 6.05
C ARG A 115 13.02 -4.61 7.05
N GLU A 116 14.08 -5.30 6.64
CA GLU A 116 15.20 -5.59 7.52
C GLU A 116 16.01 -4.33 7.85
N ALA A 117 16.22 -3.43 6.88
CA ALA A 117 16.85 -2.13 7.13
C ALA A 117 16.05 -1.30 8.16
N PHE A 118 14.72 -1.31 8.08
CA PHE A 118 13.83 -0.70 9.08
C PHE A 118 14.03 -1.30 10.47
N LEU A 119 14.03 -2.63 10.59
CA LEU A 119 14.22 -3.32 11.87
C LEU A 119 15.62 -3.08 12.47
N ASN A 120 16.67 -3.11 11.66
CA ASN A 120 18.03 -2.80 12.09
C ASN A 120 18.19 -1.34 12.56
N ALA A 121 17.48 -0.40 11.93
CA ALA A 121 17.47 1.01 12.32
C ALA A 121 16.50 1.33 13.47
N ALA A 122 15.63 0.38 13.90
CA ALA A 122 14.55 0.61 14.87
C ALA A 122 15.00 1.27 16.19
N ILE A 123 16.21 0.94 16.66
CA ILE A 123 16.80 1.48 17.90
C ILE A 123 16.89 3.02 17.86
N ARG A 124 17.05 3.61 16.67
CA ARG A 124 17.16 5.06 16.45
C ARG A 124 15.86 5.82 16.76
N LEU A 125 14.72 5.14 16.90
CA LEU A 125 13.44 5.73 17.30
C LEU A 125 13.23 5.77 18.82
N SER A 126 13.96 4.93 19.58
CA SER A 126 13.82 4.83 21.05
C SER A 126 13.98 6.18 21.79
N PRO A 127 14.97 7.05 21.46
CA PRO A 127 15.10 8.37 22.09
C PRO A 127 13.92 9.32 21.81
N PHE A 128 13.09 9.01 20.81
CA PHE A 128 11.90 9.78 20.46
C PHE A 128 10.62 9.16 21.02
N GLY A 129 10.69 8.24 21.99
CA GLY A 129 9.50 7.61 22.59
C GLY A 129 8.69 6.71 21.65
N ALA A 130 9.30 6.32 20.52
CA ALA A 130 8.67 5.53 19.47
C ALA A 130 9.35 4.17 19.31
N LYS A 131 8.55 3.10 19.25
CA LYS A 131 9.05 1.72 19.08
C LYS A 131 8.61 1.17 17.73
N LEU A 132 9.52 0.62 16.95
CA LEU A 132 9.21 -0.05 15.69
C LEU A 132 9.17 -1.57 15.89
N GLU A 133 8.04 -2.18 15.58
CA GLU A 133 7.78 -3.61 15.78
C GLU A 133 7.30 -4.29 14.50
N SER A 134 7.50 -5.59 14.37
CA SER A 134 6.91 -6.40 13.31
C SER A 134 5.46 -6.78 13.62
N ALA A 135 4.66 -7.08 12.59
CA ALA A 135 3.33 -7.62 12.79
C ALA A 135 3.38 -9.02 13.44
N THR A 136 2.96 -9.12 14.70
CA THR A 136 2.84 -10.42 15.41
C THR A 136 1.77 -11.30 14.76
N ASN A 137 2.10 -12.56 14.50
CA ASN A 137 1.12 -13.56 14.07
C ASN A 137 0.18 -13.92 15.25
N TRP A 138 -1.02 -13.35 15.25
CA TRP A 138 -2.06 -13.71 16.21
C TRP A 138 -2.56 -15.14 15.93
N THR A 139 -2.05 -16.10 16.71
CA THR A 139 -2.56 -17.48 16.73
C THR A 139 -3.81 -17.51 17.61
N SER A 140 -4.99 -17.72 17.00
CA SER A 140 -6.23 -17.91 17.73
C SER A 140 -6.17 -19.21 18.52
N VAL A 141 -6.26 -19.11 19.85
CA VAL A 141 -6.41 -20.28 20.74
C VAL A 141 -7.90 -20.48 20.99
N LEU A 142 -8.42 -21.66 20.64
CA LEU A 142 -9.76 -22.09 21.05
C LEU A 142 -9.67 -22.57 22.49
N ILE A 143 -10.35 -21.88 23.41
CA ILE A 143 -10.53 -22.34 24.79
C ILE A 143 -11.84 -23.13 24.81
N PRO A 144 -11.83 -24.45 25.09
CA PRO A 144 -13.05 -25.23 25.21
C PRO A 144 -13.80 -24.81 26.48
N THR A 145 -15.07 -24.44 26.32
CA THR A 145 -15.96 -24.15 27.46
C THR A 145 -16.30 -25.47 28.16
N VAL A 146 -16.05 -25.54 29.47
CA VAL A 146 -16.46 -26.68 30.31
C VAL A 146 -17.97 -26.52 30.63
N PRO A 147 -18.77 -27.61 30.59
CA PRO A 147 -20.20 -27.58 30.94
C PRO A 147 -20.49 -27.24 32.41
#